data_AF-A0A9X7PHP1-F1
#
_entry.id   AF-A0A9X7PHP1-F1
#
_cell.length_a   1.000
_cell.length_b   1.000
_cell.length_c   1.000
_cell.angle_alpha   90.00
_cell.angle_beta   90.00
_cell.angle_gamma   90.00
#
_symmetry.space_group_name_H-M   'P 1'
#
loop_
_entity.id
_entity.type
_entity.pdbx_description
1 polymer ?
#
loop_
_entity_poly.entity_id
_entity_poly.type
_entity_poly.pdbx_seq_one_letter_code
_entity_poly.pdbx_strand_id
1 'polypeptide(L)' 'MTVAKVSQKCGARTKAGKRYQRAVSPGTSRCWEHPGEWTDRGQINRKLKELKETQAQLNKSRKR' A
#
# COMPACT_ATOMS: atom_id res chain seq x y z
N MET A 1 19.56 8.51 23.64
CA MET A 1 18.48 7.90 22.83
C MET A 1 18.91 7.98 21.37
N THR A 2 19.29 6.85 20.77
CA THR A 2 19.69 6.76 19.36
C THR A 2 18.45 7.01 18.50
N VAL A 3 18.37 8.19 17.90
CA VAL A 3 17.31 8.52 16.93
C VAL A 3 17.52 7.58 15.75
N ALA A 4 16.66 6.56 15.64
CA ALA A 4 16.69 5.64 14.52
C ALA A 4 16.70 6.46 13.24
N LYS A 5 17.72 6.26 12.40
CA LYS A 5 17.87 6.91 11.10
C LYS A 5 16.62 6.61 10.29
N VAL A 6 15.63 7.51 10.35
CA VAL A 6 14.39 7.40 9.58
C VAL A 6 14.85 7.35 8.13
N SER A 7 14.72 6.19 7.51
CA SER A 7 15.02 6.05 6.09
C SER A 7 14.20 7.12 5.39
N GLN A 8 14.88 8.09 4.79
CA GLN A 8 14.23 9.19 4.08
C GLN A 8 13.39 8.67 2.91
N LYS A 9 13.53 7.40 2.51
CA LYS A 9 12.91 6.79 1.34
C LYS A 9 11.83 5.78 1.75
N CYS A 10 10.70 5.80 1.04
CA CYS A 10 9.53 4.97 1.30
C CYS A 10 9.81 3.46 1.28
N GLY A 11 10.65 2.98 0.35
CA GLY A 11 11.02 1.57 0.27
C GLY A 11 9.90 0.60 -0.14
N ALA A 12 8.69 1.09 -0.45
CA ALA A 12 7.59 0.25 -0.94
C ALA A 12 7.99 -0.49 -2.22
N ARG A 13 7.51 -1.72 -2.39
CA ARG A 13 7.82 -2.52 -3.59
C ARG A 13 6.92 -2.05 -4.73
N THR A 14 7.52 -1.55 -5.81
CA THR A 14 6.80 -1.17 -7.01
C THR A 14 6.34 -2.40 -7.79
N LYS A 15 5.39 -2.23 -8.72
CA LYS A 15 4.97 -3.31 -9.64
C LYS A 15 6.14 -3.87 -10.46
N ALA A 16 7.16 -3.04 -10.73
CA ALA A 16 8.39 -3.43 -11.41
C ALA A 16 9.42 -4.12 -10.49
N GLY A 17 9.08 -4.44 -9.24
CA GLY A 17 9.94 -5.14 -8.29
C GLY A 17 11.00 -4.28 -7.58
N LYS A 18 11.24 -3.04 -8.04
CA LYS A 18 12.19 -2.09 -7.43
C LYS A 18 11.60 -1.44 -6.16
N ARG A 19 12.47 -0.99 -5.25
CA ARG A 19 12.07 -0.19 -4.06
C ARG A 19 11.77 1.25 -4.45
N TYR A 20 10.64 1.77 -3.97
CA TYR A 20 10.20 3.13 -4.19
C TYR A 20 11.13 4.12 -3.47
N GLN A 21 11.72 5.05 -4.21
CA GLN A 21 12.78 5.93 -3.73
C GLN A 21 12.27 7.28 -3.20
N ARG A 22 10.96 7.55 -3.28
CA ARG A 22 10.38 8.85 -2.87
C ARG A 22 10.50 9.06 -1.36
N ALA A 23 10.57 10.34 -0.98
CA ALA A 23 10.61 10.79 0.41
C ALA A 23 9.47 10.19 1.25
N VAL A 24 9.77 9.76 2.47
CA VAL A 24 8.74 9.37 3.45
C VAL A 24 7.94 10.59 3.89
N SER A 25 6.67 10.38 4.23
CA SER A 25 5.86 11.42 4.86
C SER A 25 6.30 11.63 6.31
N PRO A 26 6.30 12.88 6.83
CA PRO A 26 6.71 13.17 8.21
C PRO A 26 5.99 12.28 9.22
N GLY A 27 6.74 11.74 10.19
CA GLY A 27 6.18 10.86 11.23
C GLY A 27 5.82 9.45 10.77
N THR A 28 6.15 9.06 9.54
CA THR A 28 5.84 7.72 9.00
C THR A 28 7.03 7.07 8.31
N SER A 29 6.95 5.75 8.10
CA SER A 29 7.94 4.96 7.36
C SER A 29 7.64 4.83 5.86
N ARG A 30 6.57 5.48 5.36
CA ARG A 30 6.09 5.36 3.98
C ARG A 30 5.78 6.72 3.37
N CYS A 31 5.73 6.81 2.04
CA CYS A 31 5.30 8.02 1.36
C CYS A 31 3.77 8.07 1.19
N TRP A 32 3.24 9.25 0.91
CA TRP A 32 1.81 9.49 0.66
C TRP A 32 1.20 8.63 -0.48
N GLU A 33 1.99 8.16 -1.44
CA GLU A 33 1.53 7.24 -2.51
C GLU A 33 1.43 5.79 -2.07
N HIS A 34 2.17 5.40 -1.04
CA HIS A 34 2.17 4.05 -0.50
C HIS A 34 1.73 4.10 0.95
N PRO A 35 0.49 4.55 1.22
CA PRO A 35 -0.02 4.63 2.57
C PRO A 35 0.15 3.29 3.29
N GLY A 36 0.58 3.33 4.55
CA GLY A 36 0.57 2.16 5.41
C GLY A 36 -0.86 1.65 5.59
N GLU A 37 -1.02 0.34 5.85
CA GLU A 37 -2.34 -0.28 6.04
C GLU A 37 -3.12 0.28 7.24
N TRP A 38 -2.43 0.93 8.18
CA TRP A 38 -3.01 1.62 9.33
C TRP A 38 -3.62 3.00 9.00
N THR A 39 -3.35 3.55 7.82
CA THR A 39 -3.89 4.86 7.42
C THR A 39 -5.27 4.70 6.78
N ASP A 40 -6.12 5.72 6.86
CA ASP A 40 -7.48 5.68 6.27
C ASP A 40 -7.45 5.30 4.78
N ARG A 41 -6.52 5.88 4.01
CA ARG A 41 -6.33 5.54 2.59
C ARG A 41 -5.87 4.10 2.40
N GLY A 42 -5.02 3.58 3.28
CA GLY A 42 -4.59 2.18 3.28
C GLY A 42 -5.76 1.22 3.54
N GLN A 43 -6.62 1.54 4.51
CA GLN A 43 -7.82 0.76 4.81
C GLN A 43 -8.82 0.77 3.65
N ILE A 44 -9.07 1.93 3.03
CA ILE A 44 -9.91 2.06 1.83
C ILE A 44 -9.36 1.19 0.70
N ASN A 45 -8.04 1.26 0.42
CA ASN A 45 -7.42 0.45 -0.63
C ASN A 45 -7.57 -1.05 -0.38
N ARG A 46 -7.44 -1.50 0.88
CA ARG A 46 -7.66 -2.90 1.26
C ARG A 46 -9.10 -3.33 1.00
N LYS A 47 -10.07 -2.53 1.44
CA LYS A 47 -11.50 -2.82 1.22
C LYS A 47 -11.85 -2.84 -0.27
N LEU A 48 -11.31 -1.93 -1.07
CA LEU A 48 -11.48 -1.92 -2.52
C LEU A 48 -10.90 -3.17 -3.18
N LYS A 49 -9.77 -3.66 -2.69
CA LYS A 49 -9.16 -4.91 -3.17
C LYS A 49 -10.05 -6.11 -2.87
N GLU A 50 -10.53 -6.22 -1.63
CA GLU A 50 -11.46 -7.28 -1.19
C GLU A 50 -12.76 -7.26 -2.03
N LEU A 51 -13.36 -6.09 -2.25
CA LEU A 51 -14.55 -5.96 -3.11
C LEU A 51 -14.28 -6.39 -4.56
N LYS A 52 -13.13 -6.00 -5.12
CA LYS A 52 -12.75 -6.36 -6.49
C LYS A 52 -12.54 -7.87 -6.63
N GLU A 53 -11.95 -8.51 -5.63
CA GLU A 53 -11.75 -9.96 -5.60
C GLU A 53 -13.10 -10.69 -5.50
N THR A 54 -14.00 -10.25 -4.63
CA THR A 54 -15.37 -10.80 -4.53
C THR A 54 -16.14 -10.65 -5.84
N GLN A 55 -16.10 -9.47 -6.47
CA GLN A 55 -16.76 -9.25 -7.75
C GLN A 55 -16.17 -10.14 -8.86
N ALA A 56 -14.85 -10.33 -8.88
CA ALA A 56 -14.19 -11.21 -9.84
C ALA A 56 -14.64 -12.68 -9.66
N GLN A 57 -14.81 -13.14 -8.41
CA GLN A 57 -15.34 -14.47 -8.12
C GLN A 57 -16.80 -14.63 -8.59
N LEU A 58 -17.67 -13.65 -8.30
CA LEU A 58 -19.06 -13.64 -8.78
C LEU A 58 -19.13 -13.65 -10.31
N ASN A 59 -18.28 -12.88 -10.99
CA ASN A 59 -18.23 -12.89 -12.46
C ASN A 59 -17.77 -14.24 -13.01
N LYS A 60 -16.87 -14.94 -12.31
CA LYS A 60 -16.41 -16.27 -12.69
C LYS A 60 -17.49 -17.34 -12.47
N SER A 61 -18.26 -17.24 -11.39
CA SER A 61 -19.37 -18.18 -11.13
C SER A 61 -20.52 -17.99 -12.12
N ARG A 62 -20.84 -16.76 -12.53
CA ARG A 62 -21.87 -16.46 -13.54
C ARG A 62 -21.50 -16.88 -14.97
N LYS A 63 -20.22 -17.10 -15.26
CA LYS A 63 -19.73 -17.55 -16.58
C LYS A 63 -19.66 -19.07 -16.73
N ARG A 64 -19.96 -19.82 -15.66
CA ARG A 64 -20.14 -21.28 -15.68
C ARG A 64 -21.59 -21.60 -15.98
#